data_AF-A0A8X6HHF1-F1
#
_entry.id   AF-A0A8X6HHF1-F1
#
_cell.length_a   1.000
_cell.length_b   1.000
_cell.length_c   1.000
_cell.angle_alpha   90.00
_cell.angle_beta   90.00
_cell.angle_gamma   90.00
#
_symmetry.space_group_name_H-M   'P 1'
#
loop_
_entity.id
_entity.type
_entity.pdbx_description
1 polymer ?
#
loop_
_entity_poly.entity_id
_entity_poly.type
_entity_poly.pdbx_seq_one_letter_code
_entity_poly.pdbx_strand_id
1 'polypeptide(L)'
;MDFTMRFFKADENTDQEAIIKKRNFWQRRSEMEKILLAVTGILLLLVIILFVISMIRSHSDKEYCTTPACVTIAANVINFMDQSVNPCDDFYQYACGGWIKAKTLEDNERVWDRNQELTLRNYYILKYVL
;
A
#
# COMPACT_ATOMS: atom_id res chain seq x y z
N MET A 1 64.07 -36.88 -8.71
CA MET A 1 63.23 -36.33 -9.80
C MET A 1 61.84 -36.90 -9.59
N ASP A 2 61.13 -36.32 -8.62
CA ASP A 2 60.10 -37.02 -7.84
C ASP A 2 58.92 -36.08 -7.51
N PHE A 3 58.45 -35.30 -8.49
CA PHE A 3 57.42 -34.29 -8.19
C PHE A 3 56.41 -34.01 -9.31
N THR A 4 56.78 -34.22 -10.58
CA THR A 4 55.93 -33.82 -11.72
C THR A 4 54.87 -34.84 -12.14
N MET A 5 54.98 -36.11 -11.72
CA MET A 5 54.05 -37.16 -12.18
C MET A 5 52.83 -37.36 -11.25
N ARG A 6 52.88 -36.86 -10.00
CA ARG A 6 51.71 -36.90 -9.08
C ARG A 6 50.73 -35.75 -9.30
N PHE A 7 51.16 -34.63 -9.88
CA PHE A 7 50.29 -33.48 -10.15
C PHE A 7 49.30 -33.74 -11.30
N PHE A 8 49.72 -34.42 -12.37
CA PHE A 8 48.90 -34.55 -13.58
C PHE A 8 47.71 -35.51 -13.43
N LYS A 9 47.75 -36.45 -12.48
CA LYS A 9 46.67 -37.44 -12.27
C LYS A 9 45.58 -36.96 -11.30
N ALA A 10 45.76 -35.80 -10.68
CA ALA A 10 44.79 -35.23 -9.74
C ALA A 10 43.72 -34.38 -10.43
N ASP A 11 43.96 -33.84 -11.63
CA ASP A 11 43.05 -32.89 -12.30
C ASP A 11 41.88 -33.59 -13.04
N GLU A 12 42.15 -34.73 -13.68
CA GLU A 12 41.19 -35.43 -14.55
C GLU A 12 39.97 -36.01 -13.80
N ASN A 13 40.12 -36.36 -12.52
CA ASN A 13 39.04 -36.94 -11.71
C ASN A 13 38.18 -35.85 -11.03
N THR A 14 38.79 -34.71 -10.66
CA THR A 14 38.09 -33.54 -10.11
C THR A 14 37.24 -32.81 -11.14
N ASP A 15 37.66 -32.80 -12.41
CA ASP A 15 36.89 -32.19 -13.49
C ASP A 15 35.59 -32.96 -13.79
N GLN A 16 35.60 -34.29 -13.71
CA GLN A 16 34.40 -35.11 -13.89
C GLN A 16 33.39 -34.94 -12.75
N GLU A 17 33.84 -34.87 -11.50
CA GLU A 17 32.96 -34.58 -10.36
C GLU A 17 32.35 -33.18 -10.44
N ALA A 18 33.10 -32.19 -10.93
CA ALA A 18 32.63 -30.84 -11.16
C ALA A 18 31.58 -30.76 -12.29
N ILE A 19 31.75 -31.49 -13.40
CA ILE A 19 30.78 -31.55 -14.52
C ILE A 19 29.47 -32.21 -14.11
N ILE A 20 29.52 -33.30 -13.33
CA ILE A 20 28.33 -34.00 -12.82
C ILE A 20 27.55 -33.13 -11.82
N LYS A 21 28.27 -32.35 -11.00
CA LYS A 21 27.69 -31.38 -10.04
C LYS A 21 27.16 -30.12 -10.73
N LYS A 22 27.76 -29.72 -11.87
CA LYS A 22 27.35 -28.57 -12.69
C LYS A 22 26.14 -28.87 -13.59
N ARG A 23 25.76 -30.14 -13.76
CA ARG A 23 24.51 -30.50 -14.45
C ARG A 23 23.34 -30.07 -13.58
N ASN A 24 22.84 -28.86 -13.85
CA ASN A 24 21.69 -28.24 -13.20
C ASN A 24 20.60 -29.29 -13.00
N PHE A 25 19.95 -29.32 -11.84
CA PHE A 25 18.87 -30.26 -11.51
C PHE A 25 17.83 -30.41 -12.64
N TRP A 26 17.61 -29.32 -13.39
CA TRP A 26 16.78 -29.19 -14.58
C TRP A 26 17.24 -29.97 -15.83
N GLN A 27 18.54 -30.21 -16.01
CA GLN A 27 19.10 -30.95 -17.16
C GLN A 27 18.98 -32.47 -17.02
N ARG A 28 18.70 -32.99 -15.81
CA ARG A 28 18.53 -34.44 -15.56
C ARG A 28 17.10 -34.91 -15.76
N ARG A 29 16.13 -33.99 -15.71
CA ARG A 29 14.71 -34.29 -15.80
C ARG A 29 14.30 -34.41 -17.26
N SER A 30 13.47 -35.41 -17.56
CA SER A 30 12.89 -35.59 -18.88
C SER A 30 12.05 -34.37 -19.29
N GLU A 31 11.86 -34.14 -20.59
CA GLU A 31 11.05 -33.01 -21.08
C GLU A 31 9.65 -32.99 -20.47
N MET A 32 9.08 -34.18 -20.23
CA MET A 32 7.77 -34.35 -19.59
C MET A 32 7.77 -33.92 -18.13
N GLU A 33 8.83 -34.21 -17.37
CA GLU A 33 8.96 -33.77 -15.98
C GLU A 33 9.09 -32.26 -15.86
N LYS A 34 9.78 -31.60 -16.81
CA LYS A 34 9.87 -30.13 -16.85
C LYS A 34 8.50 -29.50 -17.08
N ILE A 35 7.71 -30.05 -18.00
CA ILE A 35 6.34 -29.59 -18.27
C ILE A 35 5.46 -29.79 -17.02
N LEU A 36 5.55 -30.94 -16.36
CA LEU A 36 4.79 -31.22 -15.14
C LEU A 36 5.14 -30.24 -14.00
N LEU A 37 6.43 -29.93 -13.81
CA LEU A 37 6.88 -28.96 -12.81
C LEU A 37 6.43 -27.53 -13.15
N ALA A 38 6.41 -27.15 -14.43
CA ALA A 38 5.91 -25.86 -14.86
C ALA A 38 4.39 -25.74 -14.63
N VAL A 39 3.61 -26.75 -15.03
CA VAL A 39 2.15 -26.78 -14.84
C VAL A 39 1.78 -26.75 -13.37
N THR A 40 2.44 -27.57 -12.54
CA THR A 40 2.20 -27.56 -11.08
C THR A 40 2.56 -26.23 -10.45
N GLY A 41 3.67 -25.60 -10.86
CA GLY A 41 4.04 -24.25 -10.44
C GLY A 41 2.98 -23.21 -10.84
N ILE A 42 2.49 -23.25 -12.07
CA ILE A 42 1.43 -22.35 -12.56
C ILE A 42 0.13 -22.55 -11.77
N LEU A 43 -0.29 -23.80 -11.54
CA LEU A 43 -1.49 -24.11 -10.76
C LEU A 43 -1.37 -23.60 -9.31
N LEU A 44 -0.21 -23.80 -8.68
CA LEU A 44 0.05 -23.28 -7.33
C LEU A 44 0.01 -21.75 -7.30
N LEU A 45 0.62 -21.08 -8.29
CA LEU A 45 0.57 -19.62 -8.39
C LEU A 45 -0.86 -19.11 -8.56
N LEU A 46 -1.67 -19.76 -9.40
CA LEU A 46 -3.09 -19.41 -9.56
C LEU A 46 -3.88 -19.57 -8.26
N VAL A 47 -3.67 -20.66 -7.52
CA VAL A 47 -4.30 -20.88 -6.21
C VAL A 47 -3.90 -19.80 -5.20
N ILE A 48 -2.61 -19.45 -5.15
CA ILE A 48 -2.10 -18.39 -4.27
C ILE A 48 -2.72 -17.04 -4.62
N ILE A 49 -2.81 -16.70 -5.92
CA ILE A 49 -3.43 -15.45 -6.38
C ILE A 49 -4.90 -15.39 -5.95
N LEU A 50 -5.66 -16.47 -6.14
CA LEU A 50 -7.07 -16.54 -5.74
C LEU A 50 -7.24 -16.41 -4.22
N PHE A 51 -6.36 -17.03 -3.43
CA PHE A 51 -6.36 -16.92 -1.98
C PHE A 51 -6.08 -15.49 -1.51
N VAL A 52 -5.08 -14.82 -2.10
CA VAL A 52 -4.76 -13.41 -1.82
C VAL A 52 -5.94 -12.50 -2.18
N ILE A 53 -6.58 -12.71 -3.33
CA ILE A 53 -7.77 -11.95 -3.74
C ILE A 53 -8.92 -12.15 -2.75
N SER A 54 -9.13 -13.37 -2.25
CA SER A 54 -10.17 -13.68 -1.25
C SER A 54 -9.88 -13.00 0.09
N MET A 55 -8.63 -13.01 0.54
CA MET A 55 -8.18 -12.32 1.77
C MET A 55 -8.37 -10.80 1.67
N ILE A 56 -8.05 -10.19 0.52
CA ILE A 56 -8.27 -8.75 0.29
C ILE A 56 -9.76 -8.40 0.36
N ARG A 57 -10.63 -9.24 -0.22
CA ARG A 57 -12.08 -9.03 -0.18
C ARG A 57 -12.65 -9.08 1.24
N SER A 58 -12.21 -10.03 2.06
CA SER A 58 -12.69 -10.18 3.44
C SER A 58 -12.38 -8.99 4.34
N HIS A 59 -11.42 -8.13 3.99
CA HIS A 59 -11.07 -6.95 4.78
C HIS A 59 -11.87 -5.69 4.39
N SER A 60 -12.58 -5.73 3.27
CA SER A 60 -13.27 -4.58 2.67
C SER A 60 -14.79 -4.58 2.89
N ASP A 61 -15.30 -5.35 3.85
CA ASP A 61 -16.74 -5.42 4.17
C ASP A 61 -17.22 -4.33 5.15
N LYS A 62 -16.55 -3.17 5.18
CA LYS A 62 -17.14 -1.96 5.77
C LYS A 62 -17.82 -1.19 4.64
N GLU A 63 -19.11 -1.38 4.47
CA GLU A 63 -19.91 -0.58 3.54
C GLU A 63 -19.94 0.88 4.05
N TYR A 64 -19.20 1.77 3.39
CA TYR A 64 -19.24 3.20 3.65
C TYR A 64 -19.91 3.93 2.49
N CYS A 65 -20.53 5.07 2.78
CA CYS A 65 -21.17 5.88 1.76
C CYS A 65 -20.12 6.48 0.80
N THR A 66 -20.22 6.13 -0.48
CA THR A 66 -19.36 6.63 -1.58
C THR A 66 -20.07 7.64 -2.48
N THR A 67 -21.24 8.14 -2.07
CA THR A 67 -21.91 9.19 -2.83
C THR A 67 -21.03 10.45 -2.88
N PRO A 68 -21.14 11.27 -3.93
CA PRO A 68 -20.35 12.50 -4.03
C PRO A 68 -20.49 13.42 -2.80
N ALA A 69 -21.68 13.48 -2.23
CA ALA A 69 -21.95 14.23 -1.00
C ALA A 69 -21.16 13.68 0.20
N CYS A 70 -21.16 12.36 0.40
CA CYS A 70 -20.44 11.72 1.49
C CYS A 70 -18.92 11.93 1.38
N VAL A 71 -18.35 11.76 0.19
CA VAL A 71 -16.91 11.98 -0.06
C VAL A 71 -16.54 13.44 0.22
N THR A 72 -17.36 14.39 -0.21
CA THR A 72 -17.13 15.82 0.01
C THR A 72 -17.17 16.18 1.50
N ILE A 73 -18.18 15.68 2.23
CA ILE A 73 -18.31 15.93 3.67
C ILE A 73 -17.16 15.29 4.44
N ALA A 74 -16.80 14.04 4.12
CA ALA A 74 -15.69 13.35 4.77
C ALA A 74 -14.36 14.10 4.57
N ALA A 75 -14.08 14.56 3.35
CA ALA A 75 -12.91 15.37 3.07
C ALA A 75 -12.89 16.67 3.89
N ASN A 76 -14.04 17.37 3.96
CA ASN A 76 -14.16 18.58 4.77
C ASN A 76 -13.91 18.32 6.26
N VAL A 77 -14.46 17.24 6.82
CA VAL A 77 -14.23 16.87 8.22
C VAL A 77 -12.74 16.65 8.48
N ILE A 78 -12.08 15.88 7.62
CA ILE A 78 -10.64 15.58 7.76
C ILE A 78 -9.81 16.86 7.70
N ASN A 79 -10.16 17.80 6.83
CA ASN A 79 -9.43 19.08 6.69
C ASN A 79 -9.51 19.97 7.93
N PHE A 80 -10.56 19.83 8.76
CA PHE A 80 -10.72 20.64 9.98
C PHE A 80 -10.06 20.02 11.20
N MET A 81 -9.72 18.74 11.14
CA MET A 81 -9.11 18.01 12.24
C MET A 81 -7.61 18.28 12.36
N ASP A 82 -7.12 18.31 13.59
CA ASP A 82 -5.70 18.31 13.94
C ASP A 82 -5.31 16.94 14.51
N GLN A 83 -4.87 16.04 13.64
CA GLN A 83 -4.51 14.67 14.03
C GLN A 83 -3.23 14.57 14.89
N SER A 84 -2.54 15.68 15.14
CA SER A 84 -1.39 15.72 16.05
C SER A 84 -1.80 15.74 17.53
N VAL A 85 -3.06 16.06 17.81
CA VAL A 85 -3.60 16.12 19.17
C VAL A 85 -4.35 14.84 19.51
N ASN A 86 -4.17 14.34 20.72
CA ASN A 86 -4.93 13.18 21.19
C ASN A 86 -6.37 13.61 21.51
N PRO A 87 -7.40 12.98 20.91
CA PRO A 87 -8.79 13.32 21.17
C PRO A 87 -9.23 13.10 22.63
N CYS A 88 -8.54 12.24 23.38
CA CYS A 88 -8.83 12.02 24.80
C CYS A 88 -8.30 13.15 25.69
N ASP A 89 -7.31 13.91 25.21
CA ASP A 89 -6.69 15.00 25.97
C ASP A 89 -7.36 16.34 25.63
N ASP A 90 -7.56 16.62 24.34
CA ASP A 90 -8.30 17.79 23.87
C ASP A 90 -9.06 17.48 22.57
N PHE A 91 -10.32 17.09 22.71
CA PHE A 91 -11.17 16.80 21.57
C PHE A 91 -11.48 18.04 20.72
N TYR A 92 -11.52 19.23 21.31
CA TYR A 92 -11.83 20.45 20.57
C TYR A 92 -10.69 20.80 19.62
N GLN A 93 -9.46 20.78 20.12
CA GLN A 93 -8.28 20.99 19.29
C GLN A 93 -8.12 19.86 18.26
N TYR A 94 -8.40 18.60 18.62
CA TYR A 94 -8.39 17.50 17.66
C TYR A 94 -9.42 17.67 16.53
N ALA A 95 -10.64 18.09 16.84
CA ALA A 95 -11.73 18.17 15.85
C ALA A 95 -11.69 19.46 15.01
N CYS A 96 -11.25 20.58 15.60
CA CYS A 96 -11.32 21.91 14.98
C CYS A 96 -9.97 22.59 14.78
N GLY A 97 -8.88 22.04 15.31
CA GLY A 97 -7.55 22.68 15.29
C GLY A 97 -7.03 22.96 13.89
N GLY A 98 -7.38 22.12 12.91
CA GLY A 98 -7.07 22.36 11.49
C GLY A 98 -7.80 23.57 10.93
N TRP A 99 -9.08 23.75 11.27
CA TRP A 99 -9.85 24.94 10.87
C TRP A 99 -9.28 26.22 11.48
N ILE A 100 -8.96 26.20 12.77
CA ILE A 100 -8.40 27.35 13.47
C ILE A 100 -7.09 27.78 12.79
N LYS A 101 -6.17 26.83 12.58
CA LYS A 101 -4.87 27.09 11.92
C LYS A 101 -5.03 27.67 10.51
N ALA A 102 -5.94 27.11 9.71
CA ALA A 102 -6.19 27.58 8.35
C ALA A 102 -6.76 29.01 8.32
N LYS A 103 -7.71 29.32 9.23
CA LYS A 103 -8.43 30.59 9.20
C LYS A 103 -7.67 31.76 9.84
N THR A 104 -6.84 31.48 10.84
CA THR A 104 -5.99 32.50 11.48
C THR A 104 -4.89 33.05 10.57
N LEU A 105 -4.59 32.38 9.45
CA LEU A 105 -3.59 32.84 8.48
C LEU A 105 -4.15 33.90 7.52
N GLU A 106 -5.47 33.96 7.32
CA GLU A 106 -6.12 34.88 6.37
C GLU A 106 -6.68 36.15 7.05
N ASP A 107 -7.21 36.04 8.27
CA ASP A 107 -7.79 37.17 8.99
C ASP A 107 -6.91 37.60 10.18
N ASN A 108 -6.36 38.81 10.09
CA ASN A 108 -5.73 39.46 11.25
C ASN A 108 -6.83 39.78 12.28
N GLU A 109 -6.98 38.89 13.26
CA GLU A 109 -7.78 39.02 14.48
C GLU A 109 -9.30 38.97 14.36
N ARG A 110 -9.93 37.89 13.83
CA ARG A 110 -11.21 37.33 14.33
C ARG A 110 -11.31 35.83 14.02
N VAL A 111 -11.49 34.97 15.03
CA VAL A 111 -11.80 33.55 14.79
C VAL A 111 -13.21 33.48 14.20
N TRP A 112 -13.28 33.23 12.90
CA TRP A 112 -14.54 33.08 12.19
C TRP A 112 -15.10 31.66 12.36
N ASP A 113 -16.27 31.55 12.96
CA ASP A 113 -16.97 30.27 13.10
C ASP A 113 -17.68 29.90 11.78
N ARG A 114 -17.85 28.61 11.51
CA ARG A 114 -18.59 28.11 10.35
C ARG A 114 -20.00 28.72 10.27
N ASN A 115 -20.61 28.99 11.41
CA ASN A 115 -21.94 29.61 11.49
C ASN A 115 -21.98 31.00 10.85
N GLN A 116 -20.92 31.79 11.03
CA GLN A 116 -20.84 33.12 10.42
C GLN A 116 -20.74 33.00 8.89
N GLU A 117 -20.07 31.96 8.35
CA GLU A 117 -19.97 31.74 6.90
C GLU A 117 -21.35 31.50 6.29
N LEU A 118 -22.17 30.68 6.95
CA LEU A 118 -23.54 30.42 6.53
C LEU A 118 -24.38 31.71 6.57
N THR A 119 -24.23 32.53 7.61
CA THR A 119 -24.91 33.82 7.69
C THR A 119 -24.50 34.74 6.55
N LEU A 120 -23.21 34.80 6.20
CA LEU A 120 -22.75 35.61 5.04
C LEU A 120 -23.29 35.07 3.72
N ARG A 121 -23.25 33.75 3.51
CA ARG A 121 -23.81 33.13 2.29
C ARG A 121 -25.30 33.43 2.16
N ASN A 122 -26.06 33.31 3.25
CA ASN A 122 -27.48 33.64 3.28
C ASN A 122 -27.72 35.14 3.02
N TYR A 123 -26.98 36.01 3.69
CA TYR A 123 -27.08 37.47 3.50
C TYR A 123 -26.76 37.87 2.05
N TYR A 124 -25.74 37.27 1.45
CA TYR A 124 -25.39 37.48 0.05
C TYR A 124 -26.58 37.12 -0.83
N ILE A 125 -27.15 35.92 -0.70
CA ILE A 125 -28.33 35.50 -1.48
C ILE A 125 -29.50 36.47 -1.29
N LEU A 126 -29.80 36.88 -0.06
CA LEU A 126 -30.88 37.85 0.23
C LEU A 126 -30.67 39.18 -0.49
N LYS A 127 -29.43 39.66 -0.57
CA LYS A 127 -29.07 40.89 -1.29
C LYS A 127 -29.26 40.79 -2.81
N TYR A 128 -29.28 39.59 -3.38
CA TYR A 128 -29.57 39.39 -4.81
C TYR A 128 -31.07 39.30 -5.10
N VAL A 129 -31.88 38.98 -4.10
CA VAL A 129 -33.33 38.76 -4.26
C VAL A 129 -34.14 40.01 -3.89
N LEU A 130 -33.60 40.90 -3.05
CA LEU A 130 -34.16 42.19 -2.64
C LEU A 130 -33.55 43.34 -3.44
#